data_AF-A0A7Y9RZI4-F1
#
_entry.id   AF-A0A7Y9RZI4-F1
#
_cell.length_a   1.000
_cell.length_b   1.000
_cell.length_c   1.000
_cell.angle_alpha   90.00
_cell.angle_beta   90.00
_cell.angle_gamma   90.00
#
_symmetry.space_group_name_H-M   'P 1'
#
loop_
_entity.id
_entity.type
_entity.pdbx_description
1 polymer ?
#
loop_
_entity_poly.entity_id
_entity_poly.type
_entity_poly.pdbx_seq_one_letter_code
_entity_poly.pdbx_strand_id
1 'polypeptide(L)'
;MSTYDELTGTAARIADAAIEWDMADRGWHKSDEGWISDMSVAPVSTYVLSHDGLRVQIVGEDGWLKSDEFAGTAETDFRAVWADWYERIFDLFLEWKGLPHPLDFEAPLGKIRNAISVINVSTHVSTTGASADPSLETSNDDLDGALTSFCGEILPMQGVMDSFSLAYSNKLPGVVRGQLAILGILGMNLAGEQNLFRALRQDLPVIADDVLEVMRERKSSSSAADLKIIGAVLAGASLFITGGTSSLIIANGRTIVAALSGMTPADEAPSPAQKQYGADTAMGVYENVRTYLDELKTTVRGEESSVRTSLTSALSEVTGQNADAFLLRKPGLLDASTQGLEVNAETLSFLGGVIAPFICDNLAVARAEAAGAEIQAPWERPDTIGLGAHGPYRQWKALLDEFVEVSTVTRTELADVGDVLIEIAQEYVDTESIIQQRLRELEGLDALDVPDFTPPPPPSTAYARVTVDQPV
;
A
#
# COMPACT_ATOMS: atom_id res chain seq x y z
N MET A 1 13.89 -29.39 0.83
CA MET A 1 12.90 -28.46 1.39
C MET A 1 11.84 -28.25 0.33
N SER A 2 10.57 -28.40 0.69
CA SER A 2 9.45 -28.20 -0.20
C SER A 2 9.25 -26.72 -0.53
N THR A 3 8.58 -26.46 -1.64
CA THR A 3 8.13 -25.13 -2.08
C THR A 3 6.64 -24.94 -1.78
N TYR A 4 6.14 -23.71 -1.84
CA TYR A 4 4.72 -23.41 -1.64
C TYR A 4 3.80 -24.16 -2.61
N ASP A 5 4.22 -24.34 -3.86
CA ASP A 5 3.44 -25.07 -4.86
C ASP A 5 3.39 -26.59 -4.58
N GLU A 6 4.31 -27.10 -3.77
CA GLU A 6 4.38 -28.50 -3.35
C GLU A 6 3.64 -28.77 -2.03
N LEU A 7 3.05 -27.74 -1.40
CA LEU A 7 2.44 -27.82 -0.06
C LEU A 7 1.38 -28.93 0.04
N THR A 8 0.56 -29.12 -1.00
CA THR A 8 -0.44 -30.20 -1.05
C THR A 8 0.21 -31.59 -1.08
N GLY A 9 1.35 -31.73 -1.77
CA GLY A 9 2.12 -32.98 -1.79
C GLY A 9 2.80 -33.26 -0.45
N THR A 10 3.30 -32.22 0.22
CA THR A 10 3.85 -32.33 1.58
C THR A 10 2.75 -32.70 2.58
N ALA A 11 1.56 -32.09 2.48
CA ALA A 11 0.40 -32.43 3.30
C ALA A 11 0.01 -33.92 3.20
N ALA A 12 -0.03 -34.49 1.99
CA ALA A 12 -0.27 -35.93 1.83
C ALA A 12 0.77 -36.79 2.56
N ARG A 13 2.05 -36.41 2.48
CA ARG A 13 3.13 -37.12 3.17
C ARG A 13 3.05 -36.99 4.70
N ILE A 14 2.55 -35.86 5.20
CA ILE A 14 2.29 -35.66 6.65
C ILE A 14 1.16 -36.60 7.08
N ALA A 15 0.07 -36.69 6.31
CA ALA A 15 -1.03 -37.60 6.60
C ALA A 15 -0.55 -39.07 6.66
N ASP A 16 0.27 -39.51 5.69
CA ASP A 16 0.86 -40.85 5.70
C ASP A 16 1.73 -41.10 6.95
N ALA A 17 2.53 -40.12 7.36
CA ALA A 17 3.36 -40.23 8.56
C ALA A 17 2.52 -40.27 9.85
N ALA A 18 1.43 -39.50 9.91
CA ALA A 18 0.50 -39.49 11.04
C ALA A 18 -0.24 -40.83 11.16
N ILE A 19 -0.69 -41.40 10.04
CA ILE A 19 -1.29 -42.74 9.99
C ILE A 19 -0.29 -43.78 10.49
N GLU A 20 0.96 -43.72 10.05
CA GLU A 20 1.99 -44.66 10.47
C GLU A 20 2.30 -44.59 11.97
N TRP A 21 2.26 -43.40 12.55
CA TRP A 21 2.35 -43.24 13.99
C TRP A 21 1.11 -43.78 14.70
N ASP A 22 -0.10 -43.35 14.32
CA ASP A 22 -1.36 -43.78 14.96
C ASP A 22 -1.55 -45.30 14.92
N MET A 23 -1.19 -45.95 13.80
CA MET A 23 -1.23 -47.40 13.67
C MET A 23 -0.28 -48.09 14.65
N ALA A 24 0.93 -47.57 14.84
CA ALA A 24 1.87 -48.14 15.80
C ALA A 24 1.47 -47.94 17.26
N ASP A 25 0.86 -46.81 17.60
CA ASP A 25 0.31 -46.59 18.94
C ASP A 25 -0.85 -47.56 19.24
N ARG A 26 -1.55 -48.01 18.19
CA ARG A 26 -2.57 -49.09 18.25
C ARG A 26 -1.99 -50.51 18.22
N GLY A 27 -0.66 -50.65 18.25
CA GLY A 27 0.03 -51.95 18.22
C GLY A 27 0.05 -52.60 16.83
N TRP A 28 0.25 -51.82 15.77
CA TRP A 28 0.47 -52.32 14.41
C TRP A 28 1.84 -51.89 13.89
N HIS A 29 2.55 -52.78 13.21
CA HIS A 29 3.82 -52.46 12.57
C HIS A 29 3.77 -52.69 11.06
N LYS A 30 4.54 -51.90 10.32
CA LYS A 30 4.58 -51.94 8.85
C LYS A 30 5.48 -53.09 8.38
N SER A 31 5.05 -53.75 7.30
CA SER A 31 5.73 -54.87 6.63
C SER A 31 5.62 -54.71 5.10
N ASP A 32 6.29 -55.57 4.35
CA ASP A 32 6.19 -55.59 2.88
C ASP A 32 4.76 -55.88 2.40
N GLU A 33 3.99 -56.67 3.16
CA GLU A 33 2.64 -57.10 2.81
C GLU A 33 1.53 -56.15 3.31
N GLY A 34 1.90 -55.14 4.12
CA GLY A 34 0.96 -54.21 4.73
C GLY A 34 1.26 -53.98 6.21
N TRP A 35 0.24 -53.87 7.04
CA TRP A 35 0.33 -53.67 8.47
C TRP A 35 0.07 -54.97 9.22
N ILE A 36 0.91 -55.30 10.19
CA ILE A 36 0.79 -56.51 10.99
C ILE A 36 0.44 -56.10 12.42
N SER A 37 -0.58 -56.71 13.01
CA SER A 37 -0.93 -56.45 14.41
C SER A 37 -0.01 -57.20 15.37
N ASP A 38 0.43 -56.50 16.42
CA ASP A 38 1.11 -57.08 17.58
C ASP A 38 0.14 -57.83 18.51
N MET A 39 -1.17 -57.66 18.30
CA MET A 39 -2.21 -58.33 19.08
C MET A 39 -2.40 -59.77 18.57
N SER A 40 -1.92 -60.74 19.34
CA SER A 40 -2.22 -62.15 19.12
C SER A 40 -3.49 -62.54 19.89
N VAL A 41 -4.58 -62.83 19.18
CA VAL A 41 -5.82 -63.35 19.77
C VAL A 41 -5.83 -64.88 19.64
N ALA A 42 -6.09 -65.59 20.74
CA ALA A 42 -6.16 -67.04 20.74
C ALA A 42 -7.40 -67.54 19.97
N PRO A 43 -7.28 -68.59 19.12
CA PRO A 43 -6.07 -69.34 18.79
C PRO A 43 -5.17 -68.54 17.82
N VAL A 44 -3.91 -68.35 18.24
CA VAL A 44 -2.84 -67.50 17.66
C VAL A 44 -3.06 -67.22 16.17
N SER A 45 -3.68 -66.09 15.90
CA SER A 45 -3.86 -65.59 14.54
C SER A 45 -3.34 -64.16 14.49
N THR A 46 -2.55 -63.88 13.46
CA THR A 46 -1.99 -62.56 13.18
C THR A 46 -2.91 -61.84 12.20
N TYR A 47 -3.25 -60.59 12.50
CA TYR A 47 -4.01 -59.74 11.59
C TYR A 47 -3.05 -59.01 10.66
N VAL A 48 -3.26 -59.12 9.36
CA VAL A 48 -2.53 -58.40 8.31
C VAL A 48 -3.50 -57.48 7.59
N LEU A 49 -3.31 -56.17 7.68
CA LEU A 49 -4.10 -55.16 7.00
C LEU A 49 -3.34 -54.70 5.75
N SER A 50 -4.00 -54.61 4.60
CA SER A 50 -3.36 -54.13 3.36
C SER A 50 -2.86 -52.68 3.50
N HIS A 51 -1.89 -52.29 2.66
CA HIS A 51 -1.29 -50.93 2.69
C HIS A 51 -2.32 -49.80 2.56
N ASP A 52 -3.44 -50.06 1.87
CA ASP A 52 -4.54 -49.13 1.64
C ASP A 52 -5.62 -49.16 2.73
N GLY A 53 -5.44 -49.98 3.78
CA GLY A 53 -6.41 -50.14 4.86
C GLY A 53 -7.73 -50.80 4.43
N LEU A 54 -7.82 -51.36 3.21
CA LEU A 54 -9.07 -51.83 2.64
C LEU A 54 -9.41 -53.29 2.98
N ARG A 55 -8.41 -54.12 3.30
CA ARG A 55 -8.56 -55.56 3.56
C ARG A 55 -7.84 -55.98 4.83
N VAL A 56 -8.48 -56.82 5.63
CA VAL A 56 -7.89 -57.47 6.80
C VAL A 56 -7.85 -58.97 6.53
N GLN A 57 -6.64 -59.52 6.53
CA GLN A 57 -6.38 -60.94 6.46
C GLN A 57 -6.07 -61.47 7.86
N ILE A 58 -6.64 -62.62 8.20
CA ILE A 58 -6.31 -63.34 9.42
C ILE A 58 -5.43 -64.51 9.03
N VAL A 59 -4.18 -64.51 9.48
CA VAL A 59 -3.19 -65.55 9.19
C VAL A 59 -3.02 -66.42 10.43
N GLY A 60 -3.13 -67.74 10.26
CA GLY A 60 -2.88 -68.69 11.34
C GLY A 60 -1.40 -68.79 11.73
N GLU A 61 -1.13 -69.35 12.91
CA GLU A 61 0.23 -69.72 13.35
C GLU A 61 0.97 -70.64 12.35
N ASP A 62 0.22 -71.40 11.54
CA ASP A 62 0.72 -72.25 10.46
C ASP A 62 1.02 -71.51 9.15
N GLY A 63 0.83 -70.18 9.13
CA GLY A 63 1.04 -69.31 7.96
C GLY A 63 -0.10 -69.38 6.94
N TRP A 64 -1.17 -70.14 7.19
CA TRP A 64 -2.29 -70.25 6.27
C TRP A 64 -3.32 -69.13 6.50
N LEU A 65 -3.80 -68.55 5.40
CA LEU A 65 -4.89 -67.58 5.40
C LEU A 65 -6.16 -68.25 5.94
N LYS A 66 -6.62 -67.81 7.12
CA LYS A 66 -7.83 -68.29 7.79
C LYS A 66 -9.07 -67.52 7.32
N SER A 67 -8.94 -66.23 7.08
CA SER A 67 -9.98 -65.41 6.44
C SER A 67 -9.37 -64.19 5.73
N ASP A 68 -10.03 -63.74 4.66
CA ASP A 68 -9.78 -62.48 3.95
C ASP A 68 -11.08 -61.69 3.99
N GLU A 69 -11.16 -60.73 4.91
CA GLU A 69 -12.35 -59.93 5.14
C GLU A 69 -12.15 -58.50 4.66
N PHE A 70 -13.23 -57.91 4.16
CA PHE A 70 -13.26 -56.49 3.85
C PHE A 70 -13.21 -55.72 5.17
N ALA A 71 -12.36 -54.71 5.30
CA ALA A 71 -12.10 -54.00 6.57
C ALA A 71 -13.35 -53.36 7.24
N GLY A 72 -14.52 -53.42 6.60
CA GLY A 72 -15.81 -52.99 7.17
C GLY A 72 -16.53 -54.02 8.06
N THR A 73 -15.98 -55.23 8.28
CA THR A 73 -16.53 -56.22 9.25
C THR A 73 -15.72 -56.37 10.53
N ALA A 74 -14.53 -55.76 10.61
CA ALA A 74 -13.74 -55.69 11.83
C ALA A 74 -14.29 -54.59 12.77
N GLU A 75 -14.15 -54.74 14.09
CA GLU A 75 -14.57 -53.73 15.09
C GLU A 75 -13.95 -52.33 14.90
N THR A 76 -12.92 -52.20 14.05
CA THR A 76 -12.25 -50.93 13.74
C THR A 76 -12.27 -50.68 12.22
N ASP A 77 -12.94 -49.61 11.79
CA ASP A 77 -12.94 -49.16 10.39
C ASP A 77 -11.64 -48.41 10.08
N PHE A 78 -10.63 -49.12 9.60
CA PHE A 78 -9.34 -48.54 9.21
C PHE A 78 -9.45 -47.53 8.06
N ARG A 79 -10.50 -47.59 7.23
CA ARG A 79 -10.69 -46.59 6.16
C ARG A 79 -11.02 -45.24 6.73
N ALA A 80 -11.82 -45.22 7.80
CA ALA A 80 -12.13 -44.00 8.52
C ALA A 80 -10.86 -43.37 9.11
N VAL A 81 -9.88 -44.17 9.57
CA VAL A 81 -8.60 -43.65 10.07
C VAL A 81 -7.78 -42.96 8.97
N TRP A 82 -7.64 -43.58 7.80
CA TRP A 82 -6.95 -42.96 6.67
C TRP A 82 -7.68 -41.70 6.20
N ALA A 83 -8.99 -41.80 5.95
CA ALA A 83 -9.80 -40.68 5.49
C ALA A 83 -9.74 -39.49 6.46
N ASP A 84 -9.85 -39.74 7.77
CA ASP A 84 -9.80 -38.72 8.82
C ASP A 84 -8.44 -38.00 8.85
N TRP A 85 -7.33 -38.73 8.76
CA TRP A 85 -5.99 -38.11 8.72
C TRP A 85 -5.75 -37.30 7.46
N TYR A 86 -6.16 -37.82 6.30
CA TYR A 86 -6.06 -37.09 5.04
C TYR A 86 -6.92 -35.82 5.08
N GLU A 87 -8.18 -35.90 5.51
CA GLU A 87 -9.08 -34.75 5.62
C GLU A 87 -8.50 -33.68 6.56
N ARG A 88 -8.13 -34.07 7.79
CA ARG A 88 -7.54 -33.16 8.80
C ARG A 88 -6.31 -32.43 8.28
N ILE A 89 -5.34 -33.17 7.74
CA ILE A 89 -4.07 -32.59 7.31
C ILE A 89 -4.26 -31.75 6.04
N PHE A 90 -5.10 -32.17 5.10
CA PHE A 90 -5.39 -31.35 3.94
C PHE A 90 -6.11 -30.06 4.34
N ASP A 91 -7.10 -30.11 5.22
CA ASP A 91 -7.83 -28.92 5.68
C ASP A 91 -6.90 -27.89 6.32
N LEU A 92 -5.89 -28.33 7.10
CA LEU A 92 -4.90 -27.43 7.69
C LEU A 92 -4.15 -26.58 6.66
N PHE A 93 -3.73 -27.19 5.54
CA PHE A 93 -2.88 -26.53 4.54
C PHE A 93 -3.63 -26.01 3.31
N LEU A 94 -4.81 -26.56 3.01
CA LEU A 94 -5.63 -26.17 1.87
C LEU A 94 -6.19 -24.76 2.02
N GLU A 95 -6.50 -24.34 3.24
CA GLU A 95 -6.92 -22.95 3.52
C GLU A 95 -5.85 -21.92 3.15
N TRP A 96 -4.58 -22.32 3.16
CA TRP A 96 -3.47 -21.46 2.75
C TRP A 96 -3.18 -21.53 1.26
N LYS A 97 -3.95 -22.30 0.49
CA LYS A 97 -3.80 -22.38 -0.97
C LYS A 97 -4.41 -21.13 -1.63
N GLY A 98 -3.70 -20.57 -2.59
CA GLY A 98 -4.18 -19.39 -3.31
C GLY A 98 -3.87 -18.08 -2.59
N LEU A 99 -2.82 -18.05 -1.75
CA LEU A 99 -2.22 -16.78 -1.35
C LEU A 99 -1.75 -16.01 -2.60
N PRO A 100 -1.75 -14.68 -2.59
CA PRO A 100 -1.24 -13.89 -3.70
C PRO A 100 0.22 -14.18 -4.05
N HIS A 101 0.59 -14.05 -5.32
CA HIS A 101 1.99 -14.12 -5.72
C HIS A 101 2.68 -12.78 -5.44
N PRO A 102 3.80 -12.72 -4.70
CA PRO A 102 4.45 -11.45 -4.35
C PRO A 102 4.84 -10.62 -5.58
N LEU A 103 5.22 -11.27 -6.68
CA LEU A 103 5.54 -10.58 -7.94
C LEU A 103 4.35 -9.87 -8.58
N ASP A 104 3.10 -10.26 -8.26
CA ASP A 104 1.91 -9.60 -8.82
C ASP A 104 1.78 -8.14 -8.32
N PHE A 105 2.43 -7.82 -7.20
CA PHE A 105 2.51 -6.46 -6.67
C PHE A 105 3.58 -5.59 -7.35
N GLU A 106 4.50 -6.14 -8.14
CA GLU A 106 5.61 -5.35 -8.72
C GLU A 106 5.13 -4.32 -9.74
N ALA A 107 4.18 -4.69 -10.60
CA ALA A 107 3.61 -3.78 -11.58
C ALA A 107 2.90 -2.56 -10.91
N PRO A 108 1.94 -2.74 -9.97
CA PRO A 108 1.32 -1.60 -9.29
C PRO A 108 2.33 -0.83 -8.42
N LEU A 109 3.32 -1.49 -7.80
CA LEU A 109 4.41 -0.81 -7.10
C LEU A 109 5.25 0.07 -8.03
N GLY A 110 5.58 -0.43 -9.23
CA GLY A 110 6.29 0.34 -10.25
C GLY A 110 5.52 1.59 -10.66
N LYS A 111 4.20 1.47 -10.80
CA LYS A 111 3.30 2.59 -11.08
C LYS A 111 3.29 3.66 -9.98
N ILE A 112 3.20 3.26 -8.71
CA ILE A 112 3.30 4.21 -7.60
C ILE A 112 4.71 4.83 -7.53
N ARG A 113 5.78 4.06 -7.73
CA ARG A 113 7.16 4.58 -7.74
C ARG A 113 7.37 5.61 -8.86
N ASN A 114 6.83 5.36 -10.05
CA ASN A 114 6.86 6.33 -11.14
C ASN A 114 6.11 7.61 -10.77
N ALA A 115 4.90 7.48 -10.22
CA ALA A 115 4.13 8.64 -9.76
C ALA A 115 4.90 9.46 -8.72
N ILE A 116 5.52 8.80 -7.74
CA ILE A 116 6.38 9.42 -6.73
C ILE A 116 7.55 10.15 -7.40
N SER A 117 8.27 9.49 -8.32
CA SER A 117 9.46 10.08 -8.96
C SER A 117 9.16 11.39 -9.70
N VAL A 118 7.94 11.53 -10.24
CA VAL A 118 7.52 12.71 -11.00
C VAL A 118 7.20 13.90 -10.09
N ILE A 119 6.68 13.65 -8.88
CA ILE A 119 6.32 14.75 -7.94
C ILE A 119 7.22 14.82 -6.69
N ASN A 120 8.32 14.06 -6.67
CA ASN A 120 9.27 14.10 -5.57
C ASN A 120 10.11 15.37 -5.63
N VAL A 121 9.97 16.26 -4.65
CA VAL A 121 10.63 17.58 -4.65
C VAL A 121 11.59 17.71 -3.46
N SER A 122 12.79 18.25 -3.71
CA SER A 122 13.88 18.35 -2.72
C SER A 122 13.75 19.48 -1.72
N THR A 123 12.99 20.54 -2.02
CA THR A 123 13.17 21.81 -1.31
C THR A 123 12.94 21.70 0.19
N HIS A 124 14.02 22.00 0.92
CA HIS A 124 13.99 22.43 2.30
C HIS A 124 13.14 23.71 2.42
N VAL A 125 12.14 23.71 3.31
CA VAL A 125 11.85 24.93 4.08
C VAL A 125 12.75 24.86 5.31
N SER A 126 14.03 25.22 5.14
CA SER A 126 14.95 25.36 6.27
C SER A 126 14.56 26.63 7.03
N THR A 127 13.85 26.48 8.14
CA THR A 127 13.73 27.54 9.15
C THR A 127 14.94 27.57 10.10
N THR A 128 15.87 26.62 9.96
CA THR A 128 17.09 26.55 10.77
C THR A 128 18.24 26.01 9.91
N GLY A 129 19.25 26.84 9.67
CA GLY A 129 20.39 26.58 8.79
C GLY A 129 21.32 25.47 9.29
N ALA A 130 20.88 24.22 9.23
CA ALA A 130 21.72 23.03 9.39
C ALA A 130 21.62 22.18 8.12
N SER A 131 22.59 22.38 7.23
CA SER A 131 22.86 21.48 6.10
C SER A 131 23.78 20.37 6.58
N ALA A 132 23.27 19.14 6.59
CA ALA A 132 24.02 17.91 6.44
C ALA A 132 23.03 16.73 6.40
N ASP A 133 22.50 16.42 5.21
CA ASP A 133 21.95 15.10 4.95
C ASP A 133 22.24 14.76 3.49
N PRO A 134 22.77 13.55 3.19
CA PRO A 134 23.27 13.22 1.86
C PRO A 134 22.10 13.24 0.88
N SER A 135 22.30 13.94 -0.23
CA SER A 135 21.39 13.99 -1.36
C SER A 135 21.02 12.58 -1.83
N LEU A 136 19.79 12.15 -1.55
CA LEU A 136 19.16 11.07 -2.31
C LEU A 136 18.97 11.59 -3.74
N GLU A 137 19.67 10.98 -4.72
CA GLU A 137 19.70 11.29 -6.17
C GLU A 137 18.33 11.16 -6.89
N THR A 138 17.20 11.09 -6.17
CA THR A 138 15.89 10.71 -6.72
C THR A 138 14.87 11.86 -6.75
N SER A 139 15.31 13.10 -6.55
CA SER A 139 14.47 14.31 -6.58
C SER A 139 14.21 14.78 -8.02
N ASN A 140 12.98 15.19 -8.32
CA ASN A 140 12.65 15.94 -9.53
C ASN A 140 13.04 17.42 -9.31
N ASP A 141 14.31 17.71 -9.55
CA ASP A 141 14.89 19.04 -9.34
C ASP A 141 14.28 20.09 -10.29
N ASP A 142 13.75 19.69 -11.45
CA ASP A 142 13.06 20.59 -12.37
C ASP A 142 11.71 21.04 -11.78
N LEU A 143 10.94 20.12 -11.20
CA LEU A 143 9.69 20.47 -10.49
C LEU A 143 9.97 21.29 -9.23
N ASP A 144 11.01 20.95 -8.49
CA ASP A 144 11.45 21.69 -7.32
C ASP A 144 11.86 23.14 -7.67
N GLY A 145 12.59 23.28 -8.78
CA GLY A 145 12.95 24.55 -9.38
C GLY A 145 11.73 25.34 -9.83
N ALA A 146 10.78 24.70 -10.53
CA ALA A 146 9.53 25.35 -10.97
C ALA A 146 8.68 25.85 -9.78
N LEU A 147 8.56 25.07 -8.71
CA LEU A 147 7.88 25.49 -7.48
C LEU A 147 8.60 26.65 -6.80
N THR A 148 9.94 26.58 -6.73
CA THR A 148 10.76 27.65 -6.16
C THR A 148 10.65 28.94 -6.97
N SER A 149 10.68 28.86 -8.30
CA SER A 149 10.46 30.00 -9.20
C SER A 149 9.06 30.57 -9.04
N PHE A 150 8.03 29.72 -8.97
CA PHE A 150 6.65 30.19 -8.80
C PHE A 150 6.49 31.04 -7.53
N CYS A 151 7.01 30.57 -6.39
CA CYS A 151 6.96 31.34 -5.15
C CYS A 151 7.92 32.55 -5.16
N GLY A 152 9.16 32.32 -5.61
CA GLY A 152 10.27 33.26 -5.53
C GLY A 152 10.09 34.50 -6.38
N GLU A 153 9.51 34.34 -7.56
CA GLU A 153 9.28 35.44 -8.52
C GLU A 153 8.07 36.31 -8.13
N ILE A 154 7.14 35.79 -7.33
CA ILE A 154 6.01 36.56 -6.79
C ILE A 154 6.44 37.44 -5.61
N LEU A 155 7.38 36.98 -4.78
CA LEU A 155 7.78 37.64 -3.52
C LEU A 155 8.20 39.12 -3.65
N PRO A 156 8.89 39.56 -4.72
CA PRO A 156 9.26 40.96 -4.88
C PRO A 156 8.10 41.88 -5.26
N MET A 157 6.96 41.33 -5.69
CA MET A 157 5.79 42.10 -6.12
C MET A 157 4.97 42.58 -4.91
N GLN A 158 4.45 43.81 -4.96
CA GLN A 158 3.79 44.45 -3.81
C GLN A 158 2.26 44.54 -3.96
N GLY A 159 1.57 44.73 -2.83
CA GLY A 159 0.15 45.06 -2.79
C GLY A 159 -0.72 43.80 -2.82
N VAL A 160 -1.57 43.65 -3.84
CA VAL A 160 -2.43 42.45 -3.98
C VAL A 160 -1.60 41.17 -4.15
N MET A 161 -0.38 41.26 -4.69
CA MET A 161 0.51 40.12 -4.85
C MET A 161 1.05 39.57 -3.52
N ASP A 162 1.19 40.39 -2.47
CA ASP A 162 1.54 39.92 -1.13
C ASP A 162 0.45 38.99 -0.57
N SER A 163 -0.80 39.39 -0.79
CA SER A 163 -1.97 38.63 -0.35
C SER A 163 -2.15 37.35 -1.17
N PHE A 164 -1.89 37.39 -2.48
CA PHE A 164 -1.83 36.19 -3.33
C PHE A 164 -0.72 35.23 -2.89
N SER A 165 0.46 35.77 -2.56
CA SER A 165 1.60 34.99 -2.06
C SER A 165 1.24 34.22 -0.79
N LEU A 166 0.67 34.92 0.20
CA LEU A 166 0.27 34.32 1.47
C LEU A 166 -0.90 33.33 1.33
N ALA A 167 -1.88 33.65 0.50
CA ALA A 167 -3.10 32.86 0.36
C ALA A 167 -2.92 31.61 -0.52
N TYR A 168 -2.01 31.67 -1.50
CA TYR A 168 -1.91 30.69 -2.58
C TYR A 168 -0.48 30.22 -2.86
N SER A 169 0.41 31.09 -3.38
CA SER A 169 1.70 30.62 -3.94
C SER A 169 2.60 29.96 -2.90
N ASN A 170 2.64 30.46 -1.66
CA ASN A 170 3.44 29.87 -0.58
C ASN A 170 2.92 28.51 -0.11
N LYS A 171 1.66 28.16 -0.39
CA LYS A 171 1.07 26.87 -0.01
C LYS A 171 1.33 25.77 -1.02
N LEU A 172 1.49 26.13 -2.30
CA LEU A 172 1.63 25.18 -3.40
C LEU A 172 2.74 24.13 -3.18
N PRO A 173 3.97 24.47 -2.74
CA PRO A 173 4.99 23.45 -2.46
C PRO A 173 4.57 22.49 -1.33
N GLY A 174 3.88 22.99 -0.31
CA GLY A 174 3.36 22.17 0.79
C GLY A 174 2.29 21.19 0.31
N VAL A 175 1.39 21.65 -0.57
CA VAL A 175 0.35 20.81 -1.20
C VAL A 175 0.97 19.69 -2.03
N VAL A 176 1.96 19.99 -2.87
CA VAL A 176 2.66 18.97 -3.67
C VAL A 176 3.34 17.93 -2.77
N ARG A 177 3.96 18.35 -1.65
CA ARG A 177 4.53 17.42 -0.66
C ARG A 177 3.46 16.59 0.07
N GLY A 178 2.31 17.18 0.38
CA GLY A 178 1.17 16.45 0.91
C GLY A 178 0.71 15.34 -0.04
N GLN A 179 0.60 15.65 -1.33
CA GLN A 179 0.23 14.69 -2.37
C GLN A 179 1.28 13.59 -2.56
N LEU A 180 2.58 13.94 -2.54
CA LEU A 180 3.68 12.99 -2.51
C LEU A 180 3.58 12.04 -1.31
N ALA A 181 3.18 12.54 -0.14
CA ALA A 181 3.02 11.69 1.03
C ALA A 181 1.88 10.68 0.89
N ILE A 182 0.76 11.05 0.24
CA ILE A 182 -0.32 10.09 -0.07
C ILE A 182 0.20 8.95 -0.94
N LEU A 183 0.91 9.26 -2.03
CA LEU A 183 1.54 8.25 -2.88
C LEU A 183 2.51 7.35 -2.11
N GLY A 184 3.27 7.96 -1.21
CA GLY A 184 4.14 7.27 -0.29
C GLY A 184 3.44 6.20 0.54
N ILE A 185 2.31 6.55 1.16
CA ILE A 185 1.47 5.62 1.94
C ILE A 185 0.96 4.49 1.06
N LEU A 186 0.44 4.82 -0.12
CA LEU A 186 -0.05 3.83 -1.09
C LEU A 186 1.05 2.83 -1.49
N GLY A 187 2.26 3.32 -1.73
CA GLY A 187 3.41 2.50 -2.09
C GLY A 187 3.89 1.61 -0.94
N MET A 188 3.98 2.17 0.28
CA MET A 188 4.44 1.41 1.45
C MET A 188 3.46 0.31 1.81
N ASN A 189 2.16 0.55 1.64
CA ASN A 189 1.17 -0.49 1.83
C ASN A 189 1.33 -1.63 0.81
N LEU A 190 1.42 -1.33 -0.50
CA LEU A 190 1.64 -2.36 -1.52
C LEU A 190 2.92 -3.17 -1.26
N ALA A 191 3.99 -2.51 -0.84
CA ALA A 191 5.27 -3.16 -0.53
C ALA A 191 5.17 -4.02 0.74
N GLY A 192 4.42 -3.56 1.75
CA GLY A 192 4.11 -4.34 2.95
C GLY A 192 3.36 -5.62 2.61
N GLU A 193 2.30 -5.55 1.80
CA GLU A 193 1.53 -6.72 1.34
C GLU A 193 2.40 -7.68 0.52
N GLN A 194 3.22 -7.15 -0.39
CA GLN A 194 4.18 -7.96 -1.13
C GLN A 194 5.12 -8.73 -0.18
N ASN A 195 5.68 -8.06 0.83
CA ASN A 195 6.59 -8.65 1.79
C ASN A 195 5.90 -9.68 2.69
N LEU A 196 4.66 -9.40 3.11
CA LEU A 196 3.81 -10.31 3.88
C LEU A 196 3.62 -11.64 3.15
N PHE A 197 3.17 -11.59 1.90
CA PHE A 197 2.91 -12.80 1.12
C PHE A 197 4.21 -13.50 0.70
N ARG A 198 5.32 -12.76 0.54
CA ARG A 198 6.64 -13.37 0.34
C ARG A 198 7.05 -14.20 1.56
N ALA A 199 6.92 -13.64 2.76
CA ALA A 199 7.24 -14.33 4.00
C ALA A 199 6.31 -15.55 4.21
N LEU A 200 5.00 -15.39 4.04
CA LEU A 200 4.04 -16.49 4.16
C LEU A 200 4.34 -17.66 3.22
N ARG A 201 4.64 -17.38 1.95
CA ARG A 201 4.98 -18.42 0.96
C ARG A 201 6.35 -19.07 1.21
N GLN A 202 7.25 -18.42 1.95
CA GLN A 202 8.52 -19.01 2.37
C GLN A 202 8.38 -19.85 3.64
N ASP A 203 7.59 -19.40 4.61
CA ASP A 203 7.47 -20.04 5.92
C ASP A 203 6.54 -21.27 5.89
N LEU A 204 5.43 -21.24 5.13
CA LEU A 204 4.48 -22.36 5.09
C LEU A 204 5.09 -23.71 4.67
N PRO A 205 5.95 -23.79 3.64
CA PRO A 205 6.63 -25.04 3.29
C PRO A 205 7.62 -25.51 4.37
N VAL A 206 8.30 -24.58 5.04
CA VAL A 206 9.20 -24.90 6.16
C VAL A 206 8.41 -25.52 7.30
N ILE A 207 7.28 -24.91 7.68
CA ILE A 207 6.38 -25.45 8.69
C ILE A 207 5.91 -26.86 8.30
N ALA A 208 5.50 -27.07 7.05
CA ALA A 208 5.04 -28.37 6.59
C ALA A 208 6.16 -29.44 6.62
N ASP A 209 7.39 -29.08 6.22
CA ASP A 209 8.54 -29.97 6.26
C ASP A 209 8.93 -30.33 7.71
N ASP A 210 8.91 -29.37 8.63
CA ASP A 210 9.21 -29.59 10.05
C ASP A 210 8.16 -30.51 10.69
N VAL A 211 6.88 -30.29 10.40
CA VAL A 211 5.78 -31.15 10.87
C VAL A 211 5.92 -32.56 10.32
N LEU A 212 6.31 -32.70 9.05
CA LEU A 212 6.57 -34.00 8.45
C LEU A 212 7.72 -34.73 9.15
N GLU A 213 8.81 -34.04 9.47
CA GLU A 213 9.92 -34.61 10.23
C GLU A 213 9.47 -35.08 11.62
N VAL A 214 8.74 -34.22 12.35
CA VAL A 214 8.21 -34.54 13.69
C VAL A 214 7.30 -35.77 13.67
N MET A 215 6.39 -35.84 12.70
CA MET A 215 5.48 -36.99 12.54
C MET A 215 6.24 -38.28 12.22
N ARG A 216 7.28 -38.21 11.37
CA ARG A 216 8.09 -39.39 10.99
C ARG A 216 8.95 -39.90 12.13
N GLU A 217 9.55 -38.99 12.89
CA GLU A 217 10.49 -39.33 13.94
C GLU A 217 9.83 -39.55 15.31
N ARG A 218 8.51 -39.30 15.41
CA ARG A 218 7.73 -39.39 16.65
C ARG A 218 8.36 -38.58 17.79
N LYS A 219 8.83 -37.39 17.44
CA LYS A 219 9.55 -36.49 18.34
C LYS A 219 8.57 -35.83 19.32
N SER A 220 8.73 -36.10 20.62
CA SER A 220 8.01 -35.37 21.69
C SER A 220 8.56 -33.97 21.93
N SER A 221 9.76 -33.67 21.42
CA SER A 221 10.35 -32.33 21.40
C SER A 221 10.96 -32.08 20.01
N SER A 222 10.59 -30.97 19.38
CA SER A 222 11.11 -30.57 18.08
C SER A 222 11.86 -29.25 18.17
N SER A 223 12.78 -29.03 17.23
CA SER A 223 13.23 -27.69 16.87
C SER A 223 12.01 -26.88 16.43
N ALA A 224 12.01 -25.61 16.80
CA ALA A 224 10.94 -24.68 16.50
C ALA A 224 11.25 -23.89 15.24
N ALA A 225 10.24 -23.65 14.41
CA ALA A 225 10.36 -22.71 13.31
C ALA A 225 10.30 -21.27 13.85
N ASP A 226 11.25 -20.44 13.42
CA ASP A 226 11.20 -19.00 13.67
C ASP A 226 10.26 -18.37 12.63
N LEU A 227 9.24 -17.63 13.09
CA LEU A 227 8.32 -16.89 12.22
C LEU A 227 9.03 -15.66 11.61
N LYS A 228 9.22 -15.60 10.30
CA LYS A 228 9.73 -14.36 9.67
C LYS A 228 8.65 -13.29 9.46
N ILE A 229 7.40 -13.64 9.76
CA ILE A 229 6.21 -12.88 9.37
C ILE A 229 5.94 -11.66 10.28
N ILE A 230 6.39 -11.65 11.54
CA ILE A 230 6.02 -10.65 12.58
C ILE A 230 6.78 -9.31 12.47
N GLY A 231 7.03 -8.81 11.27
CA GLY A 231 7.64 -7.48 11.12
C GLY A 231 7.77 -6.96 9.69
N ALA A 232 7.49 -7.81 8.70
CA ALA A 232 7.52 -7.46 7.29
C ALA A 232 6.57 -6.31 6.91
N VAL A 233 5.47 -6.13 7.65
CA VAL A 233 4.41 -5.14 7.39
C VAL A 233 4.47 -3.95 8.37
N LEU A 234 4.72 -4.19 9.66
CA LEU A 234 4.72 -3.13 10.70
C LEU A 234 5.72 -2.01 10.44
N ALA A 235 6.89 -2.29 9.84
CA ALA A 235 7.92 -1.28 9.64
C ALA A 235 7.47 -0.10 8.75
N GLY A 236 6.57 -0.34 7.79
CA GLY A 236 5.99 0.73 6.95
C GLY A 236 4.74 1.36 7.56
N ALA A 237 3.92 0.58 8.27
CA ALA A 237 2.67 1.06 8.87
C ALA A 237 2.91 1.96 10.11
N SER A 238 4.02 1.77 10.83
CA SER A 238 4.30 2.51 12.07
C SER A 238 4.40 4.03 11.87
N LEU A 239 4.83 4.49 10.70
CA LEU A 239 4.99 5.93 10.40
C LEU A 239 3.68 6.72 10.52
N PHE A 240 2.53 6.09 10.30
CA PHE A 240 1.20 6.73 10.34
C PHE A 240 0.37 6.33 11.56
N ILE A 241 0.73 5.22 12.22
CA ILE A 241 0.09 4.80 13.48
C ILE A 241 0.56 5.69 14.64
N THR A 242 1.80 6.20 14.61
CA THR A 242 2.41 6.93 15.74
C THR A 242 2.33 8.45 15.67
N GLY A 243 1.85 9.05 14.57
CA GLY A 243 2.03 10.50 14.32
C GLY A 243 0.80 11.22 13.80
N GLY A 244 -0.15 11.54 14.68
CA GLY A 244 -1.37 12.31 14.40
C GLY A 244 -1.16 13.80 14.05
N THR A 245 -0.22 14.14 13.17
CA THR A 245 -0.09 15.50 12.64
C THR A 245 0.43 15.46 11.20
N SER A 246 -0.44 15.84 10.26
CA SER A 246 -0.15 16.20 8.86
C SER A 246 1.18 16.94 8.66
N SER A 247 1.59 17.79 9.60
CA SER A 247 2.85 18.55 9.56
C SER A 247 4.13 17.71 9.53
N LEU A 248 4.19 16.57 10.24
CA LEU A 248 5.36 15.67 10.23
C LEU A 248 5.45 14.86 8.94
N ILE A 249 4.30 14.54 8.34
CA ILE A 249 4.20 13.78 7.09
C ILE A 249 4.63 14.66 5.91
N ILE A 250 4.15 15.91 5.86
CA ILE A 250 4.51 16.90 4.83
C ILE A 250 5.97 17.32 4.95
N ALA A 251 6.50 17.44 6.17
CA ALA A 251 7.89 17.82 6.41
C ALA A 251 8.89 16.70 6.03
N ASN A 252 8.48 15.43 6.07
CA ASN A 252 9.36 14.28 5.88
C ASN A 252 9.12 13.50 4.58
N GLY A 253 8.65 14.15 3.50
CA GLY A 253 8.43 13.50 2.20
C GLY A 253 9.65 12.68 1.70
N ARG A 254 10.87 13.12 2.04
CA ARG A 254 12.13 12.39 1.76
C ARG A 254 12.26 11.06 2.49
N THR A 255 11.80 10.97 3.74
CA THR A 255 11.79 9.73 4.54
C THR A 255 10.93 8.66 3.88
N ILE A 256 9.91 9.06 3.13
CA ILE A 256 9.00 8.12 2.46
C ILE A 256 9.67 7.45 1.25
N VAL A 257 10.42 8.20 0.45
CA VAL A 257 11.18 7.63 -0.69
C VAL A 257 12.31 6.73 -0.19
N ALA A 258 12.99 7.15 0.88
CA ALA A 258 14.00 6.33 1.54
C ALA A 258 13.40 5.06 2.15
N ALA A 259 12.22 5.13 2.76
CA ALA A 259 11.51 3.98 3.29
C ALA A 259 11.09 3.00 2.17
N LEU A 260 10.55 3.49 1.04
CA LEU A 260 10.18 2.64 -0.10
C LEU A 260 11.37 1.95 -0.77
N SER A 261 12.54 2.60 -0.75
CA SER A 261 13.79 2.06 -1.30
C SER A 261 14.52 1.17 -0.29
N GLY A 262 14.30 1.41 1.00
CA GLY A 262 14.96 0.76 2.13
C GLY A 262 14.08 -0.23 2.88
N MET A 263 12.88 -0.58 2.40
CA MET A 263 12.09 -1.69 2.92
C MET A 263 12.89 -2.97 2.70
N THR A 264 13.68 -3.33 3.70
CA THR A 264 14.46 -4.54 3.76
C THR A 264 13.52 -5.75 3.60
N PRO A 265 13.97 -6.83 2.91
CA PRO A 265 13.27 -8.10 2.95
C PRO A 265 12.99 -8.51 4.40
N ALA A 266 11.92 -9.28 4.62
CA ALA A 266 11.46 -9.75 5.94
C ALA A 266 12.51 -10.50 6.79
N ASP A 267 13.74 -10.68 6.29
CA ASP A 267 14.84 -11.40 6.92
C ASP A 267 15.41 -10.71 8.19
N GLU A 268 15.07 -9.44 8.46
CA GLU A 268 15.53 -8.70 9.65
C GLU A 268 14.44 -8.48 10.74
N ALA A 269 13.21 -8.97 10.52
CA ALA A 269 12.16 -8.87 11.53
C ALA A 269 12.50 -9.73 12.76
N PRO A 270 12.21 -9.27 14.00
CA PRO A 270 12.49 -10.06 15.20
C PRO A 270 11.75 -11.40 15.15
N SER A 271 12.50 -12.51 15.20
CA SER A 271 11.95 -13.86 15.28
C SER A 271 11.00 -13.96 16.49
N PRO A 272 9.74 -14.33 16.30
CA PRO A 272 8.79 -14.64 17.37
C PRO A 272 9.27 -15.80 18.22
N ALA A 273 8.55 -15.97 19.33
CA ALA A 273 8.75 -17.12 20.20
C ALA A 273 8.68 -18.42 19.40
N GLN A 274 9.78 -19.17 19.44
CA GLN A 274 9.89 -20.52 18.95
C GLN A 274 8.73 -21.37 19.43
N LYS A 275 7.92 -21.88 18.50
CA LYS A 275 6.86 -22.84 18.81
C LYS A 275 7.28 -24.25 18.41
N GLN A 276 7.13 -25.17 19.37
CA GLN A 276 7.41 -26.60 19.17
C GLN A 276 6.17 -27.27 18.57
N TYR A 277 6.38 -28.11 17.55
CA TYR A 277 5.31 -28.93 16.95
C TYR A 277 5.19 -30.30 17.63
N GLY A 278 6.28 -30.78 18.24
CA GLY A 278 6.35 -32.10 18.88
C GLY A 278 5.29 -32.35 19.94
N ALA A 279 4.88 -33.61 20.05
CA ALA A 279 3.95 -34.12 21.06
C ALA A 279 4.14 -35.62 21.27
N ASP A 280 3.48 -36.19 22.28
CA ASP A 280 3.57 -37.64 22.57
C ASP A 280 2.70 -38.49 21.64
N THR A 281 1.78 -37.88 20.88
CA THR A 281 0.90 -38.57 19.92
C THR A 281 0.79 -37.78 18.61
N ALA A 282 0.48 -38.46 17.51
CA ALA A 282 0.21 -37.80 16.23
C ALA A 282 -0.91 -36.74 16.34
N MET A 283 -1.97 -37.02 17.11
CA MET A 283 -3.05 -36.06 17.35
C MET A 283 -2.58 -34.82 18.13
N GLY A 284 -1.66 -35.00 19.07
CA GLY A 284 -1.03 -33.89 19.77
C GLY A 284 -0.24 -32.97 18.83
N VAL A 285 0.52 -33.55 17.88
CA VAL A 285 1.24 -32.79 16.86
C VAL A 285 0.25 -32.04 15.96
N TYR A 286 -0.82 -32.69 15.52
CA TYR A 286 -1.88 -32.05 14.74
C TYR A 286 -2.48 -30.83 15.44
N GLU A 287 -2.87 -30.93 16.71
CA GLU A 287 -3.46 -29.80 17.45
C GLU A 287 -2.45 -28.67 17.68
N ASN A 288 -1.17 -28.99 17.91
CA ASN A 288 -0.10 -27.98 18.02
C ASN A 288 0.06 -27.19 16.72
N VAL A 289 0.06 -27.89 15.57
CA VAL A 289 0.16 -27.27 14.25
C VAL A 289 -1.09 -26.45 13.92
N ARG A 290 -2.27 -26.98 14.22
CA ARG A 290 -3.54 -26.26 14.05
C ARG A 290 -3.54 -24.94 14.82
N THR A 291 -3.19 -25.01 16.11
CA THR A 291 -3.07 -23.83 16.98
C THR A 291 -2.05 -22.83 16.43
N TYR A 292 -0.91 -23.33 15.95
CA TYR A 292 0.12 -22.49 15.35
C TYR A 292 -0.37 -21.77 14.09
N LEU A 293 -1.02 -22.48 13.16
CA LEU A 293 -1.57 -21.90 11.94
C LEU A 293 -2.70 -20.90 12.24
N ASP A 294 -3.54 -21.16 13.23
CA ASP A 294 -4.60 -20.22 13.63
C ASP A 294 -4.03 -18.93 14.27
N GLU A 295 -2.96 -19.04 15.04
CA GLU A 295 -2.23 -17.86 15.51
C GLU A 295 -1.56 -17.10 14.36
N LEU A 296 -1.01 -17.81 13.38
CA LEU A 296 -0.46 -17.18 12.18
C LEU A 296 -1.53 -16.39 11.42
N LYS A 297 -2.75 -16.93 11.26
CA LYS A 297 -3.89 -16.18 10.68
C LYS A 297 -4.20 -14.93 11.49
N THR A 298 -4.18 -15.04 12.82
CA THR A 298 -4.43 -13.92 13.73
C THR A 298 -3.38 -12.82 13.57
N THR A 299 -2.10 -13.20 13.45
CA THR A 299 -0.99 -12.30 13.15
C THR A 299 -1.19 -11.58 11.82
N VAL A 300 -1.42 -12.32 10.73
CA VAL A 300 -1.69 -11.74 9.40
C VAL A 300 -2.84 -10.74 9.45
N ARG A 301 -3.92 -11.09 10.16
CA ARG A 301 -5.06 -10.19 10.35
C ARG A 301 -4.72 -8.95 11.17
N GLY A 302 -3.84 -9.06 12.17
CA GLY A 302 -3.34 -7.94 12.96
C GLY A 302 -2.50 -6.96 12.14
N GLU A 303 -1.61 -7.49 11.29
CA GLU A 303 -0.79 -6.72 10.35
C GLU A 303 -1.67 -5.93 9.37
N GLU A 304 -2.59 -6.61 8.69
CA GLU A 304 -3.50 -5.96 7.75
C GLU A 304 -4.49 -5.00 8.43
N SER A 305 -4.86 -5.25 9.70
CA SER A 305 -5.65 -4.31 10.49
C SER A 305 -4.90 -3.01 10.76
N SER A 306 -3.60 -3.11 11.02
CA SER A 306 -2.70 -1.97 11.25
C SER A 306 -2.56 -1.14 9.97
N VAL A 307 -2.36 -1.82 8.83
CA VAL A 307 -2.37 -1.23 7.50
C VAL A 307 -3.70 -0.52 7.20
N ARG A 308 -4.83 -1.20 7.38
CA ARG A 308 -6.16 -0.62 7.15
C ARG A 308 -6.37 0.64 7.98
N THR A 309 -5.93 0.62 9.24
CA THR A 309 -6.01 1.77 10.14
C THR A 309 -5.17 2.93 9.61
N SER A 310 -3.93 2.66 9.19
CA SER A 310 -3.06 3.67 8.56
C SER A 310 -3.71 4.31 7.33
N LEU A 311 -4.25 3.51 6.40
CA LEU A 311 -4.94 4.01 5.20
C LEU A 311 -6.18 4.84 5.54
N THR A 312 -6.97 4.40 6.52
CA THR A 312 -8.17 5.11 6.96
C THR A 312 -7.83 6.44 7.63
N SER A 313 -6.79 6.46 8.47
CA SER A 313 -6.28 7.68 9.08
C SER A 313 -5.77 8.66 8.02
N ALA A 314 -4.98 8.18 7.07
CA ALA A 314 -4.50 8.99 5.95
C ALA A 314 -5.65 9.61 5.15
N LEU A 315 -6.68 8.82 4.80
CA LEU A 315 -7.86 9.34 4.13
C LEU A 315 -8.60 10.39 4.96
N SER A 316 -8.74 10.16 6.27
CA SER A 316 -9.36 11.13 7.18
C SER A 316 -8.56 12.43 7.29
N GLU A 317 -7.24 12.37 7.19
CA GLU A 317 -6.38 13.57 7.18
C GLU A 317 -6.58 14.38 5.89
N VAL A 318 -6.64 13.71 4.74
CA VAL A 318 -6.80 14.35 3.42
C VAL A 318 -8.19 14.96 3.25
N THR A 319 -9.24 14.27 3.70
CA THR A 319 -10.64 14.73 3.57
C THR A 319 -11.13 15.60 4.73
N GLY A 320 -10.36 15.66 5.82
CA GLY A 320 -10.78 16.24 7.09
C GLY A 320 -10.28 17.66 7.33
N GLN A 321 -9.89 17.94 8.59
CA GLN A 321 -9.46 19.28 9.03
C GLN A 321 -8.15 19.74 8.40
N ASN A 322 -7.35 18.81 7.86
CA ASN A 322 -6.05 19.08 7.26
C ASN A 322 -6.08 19.09 5.72
N ALA A 323 -7.26 19.11 5.10
CA ALA A 323 -7.41 19.06 3.64
C ALA A 323 -6.61 20.14 2.90
N ASP A 324 -6.49 21.35 3.46
CA ASP A 324 -5.74 22.46 2.86
C ASP A 324 -4.23 22.17 2.70
N ALA A 325 -3.72 21.11 3.34
CA ALA A 325 -2.35 20.66 3.19
C ALA A 325 -2.13 19.69 2.01
N PHE A 326 -3.20 19.19 1.41
CA PHE A 326 -3.20 18.23 0.29
C PHE A 326 -3.87 18.78 -0.97
N LEU A 327 -4.64 19.85 -0.80
CA LEU A 327 -5.46 20.48 -1.82
C LEU A 327 -5.17 21.97 -1.88
N LEU A 328 -4.84 22.45 -3.07
CA LEU A 328 -4.76 23.88 -3.32
C LEU A 328 -6.14 24.38 -3.75
N ARG A 329 -6.63 25.42 -3.07
CA ARG A 329 -7.90 26.08 -3.39
C ARG A 329 -7.64 27.50 -3.87
N LYS A 330 -8.48 28.00 -4.78
CA LYS A 330 -8.48 29.39 -5.21
C LYS A 330 -8.38 30.35 -4.03
N PRO A 331 -7.56 31.40 -4.15
CA PRO A 331 -7.54 32.45 -3.15
C PRO A 331 -8.93 33.11 -3.11
N GLY A 332 -9.45 33.37 -1.91
CA GLY A 332 -10.66 34.18 -1.75
C GLY A 332 -10.43 35.59 -2.29
N LEU A 333 -11.50 36.35 -2.50
CA LEU A 333 -11.43 37.77 -2.82
C LEU A 333 -10.57 38.49 -1.77
N LEU A 334 -9.44 39.01 -2.21
CA LEU A 334 -8.49 39.72 -1.36
C LEU A 334 -8.97 41.16 -1.21
N ASP A 335 -9.10 41.66 0.02
CA ASP A 335 -9.36 43.07 0.27
C ASP A 335 -8.15 43.86 -0.24
N ALA A 336 -8.30 44.49 -1.40
CA ALA A 336 -7.26 45.30 -2.01
C ALA A 336 -6.90 46.44 -1.05
N SER A 337 -5.68 46.40 -0.51
CA SER A 337 -5.12 47.57 0.16
C SER A 337 -5.01 48.69 -0.87
N THR A 338 -5.20 49.93 -0.44
CA THR A 338 -5.11 51.14 -1.28
C THR A 338 -3.69 51.45 -1.77
N GLN A 339 -2.75 50.51 -1.64
CA GLN A 339 -1.37 50.64 -2.10
C GLN A 339 -1.27 50.19 -3.56
N GLY A 340 -0.47 50.92 -4.34
CA GLY A 340 -0.29 50.67 -5.76
C GLY A 340 0.17 49.24 -6.05
N LEU A 341 -0.18 48.76 -7.23
CA LEU A 341 0.19 47.44 -7.71
C LEU A 341 1.56 47.52 -8.40
N GLU A 342 2.61 47.01 -7.76
CA GLU A 342 3.94 46.86 -8.38
C GLU A 342 4.08 45.44 -8.90
N VAL A 343 3.98 45.28 -10.23
CA VAL A 343 3.97 43.98 -10.92
C VAL A 343 5.01 43.98 -12.02
N ASN A 344 5.64 42.83 -12.22
CA ASN A 344 6.41 42.56 -13.43
C ASN A 344 5.56 41.70 -14.38
N ALA A 345 5.06 42.32 -15.46
CA ALA A 345 4.20 41.66 -16.45
C ALA A 345 4.91 40.53 -17.20
N GLU A 346 6.22 40.66 -17.47
CA GLU A 346 7.00 39.60 -18.11
C GLU A 346 7.09 38.39 -17.17
N THR A 347 7.39 38.63 -15.89
CA THR A 347 7.40 37.58 -14.87
C THR A 347 6.04 36.91 -14.72
N LEU A 348 4.94 37.65 -14.67
CA LEU A 348 3.60 37.05 -14.59
C LEU A 348 3.25 36.20 -15.81
N SER A 349 3.59 36.68 -17.01
CA SER A 349 3.40 35.91 -18.25
C SER A 349 4.23 34.64 -18.25
N PHE A 350 5.46 34.68 -17.73
CA PHE A 350 6.31 33.50 -17.59
C PHE A 350 5.76 32.51 -16.56
N LEU A 351 5.32 33.00 -15.39
CA LEU A 351 4.74 32.17 -14.34
C LEU A 351 3.46 31.48 -14.82
N GLY A 352 2.55 32.21 -15.45
CA GLY A 352 1.29 31.68 -15.96
C GLY A 352 1.43 30.84 -17.22
N GLY A 353 2.28 31.24 -18.16
CA GLY A 353 2.41 30.60 -19.48
C GLY A 353 3.42 29.46 -19.55
N VAL A 354 4.35 29.37 -18.59
CA VAL A 354 5.41 28.34 -18.60
C VAL A 354 5.42 27.53 -17.31
N ILE A 355 5.52 28.19 -16.15
CA ILE A 355 5.74 27.49 -14.88
C ILE A 355 4.48 26.75 -14.40
N ALA A 356 3.32 27.40 -14.40
CA ALA A 356 2.06 26.77 -14.00
C ALA A 356 1.72 25.54 -14.87
N PRO A 357 1.76 25.60 -16.22
CA PRO A 357 1.59 24.44 -17.09
C PRO A 357 2.57 23.31 -16.79
N PHE A 358 3.86 23.61 -16.57
CA PHE A 358 4.86 22.60 -16.25
C PHE A 358 4.55 21.84 -14.94
N ILE A 359 4.15 22.57 -13.88
CA ILE A 359 3.73 21.94 -12.62
C ILE A 359 2.46 21.09 -12.83
N CYS A 360 1.49 21.62 -13.59
CA CYS A 360 0.26 20.92 -13.95
C CYS A 360 0.51 19.60 -14.69
N ASP A 361 1.47 19.58 -15.62
CA ASP A 361 1.83 18.39 -16.39
C ASP A 361 2.47 17.32 -15.50
N ASN A 362 3.36 17.70 -14.57
CA ASN A 362 3.93 16.77 -13.60
C ASN A 362 2.84 16.13 -12.71
N LEU A 363 1.90 16.94 -12.21
CA LEU A 363 0.75 16.44 -11.44
C LEU A 363 -0.13 15.50 -12.28
N ALA A 364 -0.35 15.82 -13.56
CA ALA A 364 -1.14 14.98 -14.47
C ALA A 364 -0.47 13.63 -14.72
N VAL A 365 0.84 13.60 -14.93
CA VAL A 365 1.61 12.37 -15.11
C VAL A 365 1.60 11.53 -13.84
N ALA A 366 1.84 12.12 -12.67
CA ALA A 366 1.79 11.40 -11.40
C ALA A 366 0.40 10.80 -11.13
N ARG A 367 -0.66 11.55 -11.42
CA ARG A 367 -2.05 11.05 -11.38
C ARG A 367 -2.25 9.85 -12.29
N ALA A 368 -1.81 9.94 -13.55
CA ALA A 368 -2.01 8.87 -14.53
C ALA A 368 -1.25 7.59 -14.14
N GLU A 369 -0.01 7.74 -13.68
CA GLU A 369 0.77 6.60 -13.18
C GLU A 369 0.12 5.98 -11.94
N ALA A 370 -0.30 6.79 -10.96
CA ALA A 370 -0.95 6.28 -9.74
C ALA A 370 -2.27 5.56 -10.03
N ALA A 371 -3.13 6.14 -10.88
CA ALA A 371 -4.37 5.49 -11.30
C ALA A 371 -4.11 4.17 -12.03
N GLY A 372 -3.01 4.07 -12.78
CA GLY A 372 -2.56 2.84 -13.41
C GLY A 372 -2.12 1.74 -12.44
N ALA A 373 -1.95 2.04 -11.15
CA ALA A 373 -1.68 1.05 -10.11
C ALA A 373 -2.94 0.36 -9.58
N GLU A 374 -4.15 0.80 -9.97
CA GLU A 374 -5.41 0.19 -9.52
C GLU A 374 -5.60 -1.21 -10.13
N ILE A 375 -5.16 -2.23 -9.39
CA ILE A 375 -5.35 -3.63 -9.77
C ILE A 375 -5.77 -4.41 -8.52
N GLN A 376 -6.96 -5.01 -8.56
CA GLN A 376 -7.51 -5.81 -7.46
C GLN A 376 -6.94 -7.24 -7.40
N ALA A 377 -6.59 -7.83 -8.55
CA ALA A 377 -6.16 -9.23 -8.64
C ALA A 377 -4.99 -9.61 -7.69
N PRO A 378 -3.94 -8.78 -7.48
CA PRO A 378 -2.87 -9.09 -6.52
C PRO A 378 -3.33 -9.25 -5.07
N TRP A 379 -4.55 -8.83 -4.73
CA TRP A 379 -5.08 -8.90 -3.37
C TRP A 379 -5.95 -10.14 -3.14
N GLU A 380 -6.32 -10.84 -4.22
CA GLU A 380 -7.26 -11.97 -4.20
C GLU A 380 -6.68 -13.19 -3.49
N ARG A 381 -7.44 -13.73 -2.54
CA ARG A 381 -7.05 -14.87 -1.71
C ARG A 381 -8.26 -15.48 -0.99
N PRO A 382 -8.10 -16.62 -0.30
CA PRO A 382 -9.15 -17.17 0.57
C PRO A 382 -9.62 -16.15 1.63
N ASP A 383 -10.92 -16.12 1.90
CA ASP A 383 -11.54 -15.19 2.84
C ASP A 383 -11.17 -15.47 4.32
N THR A 384 -10.67 -16.66 4.60
CA THR A 384 -10.15 -17.07 5.91
C THR A 384 -8.80 -16.44 6.27
N ILE A 385 -8.07 -15.87 5.30
CA ILE A 385 -6.73 -15.30 5.52
C ILE A 385 -6.79 -13.77 5.59
N GLY A 386 -6.37 -13.23 6.74
CA GLY A 386 -6.29 -11.78 6.99
C GLY A 386 -7.64 -11.11 7.21
N LEU A 387 -7.87 -9.97 6.55
CA LEU A 387 -9.09 -9.17 6.60
C LEU A 387 -10.15 -9.57 5.55
N GLY A 388 -10.05 -10.78 5.00
CA GLY A 388 -10.96 -11.30 3.97
C GLY A 388 -10.29 -11.40 2.60
N ALA A 389 -11.09 -11.69 1.57
CA ALA A 389 -10.58 -12.08 0.24
C ALA A 389 -9.76 -11.01 -0.50
N HIS A 390 -9.74 -9.77 -0.04
CA HIS A 390 -8.99 -8.66 -0.64
C HIS A 390 -8.23 -7.80 0.37
N GLY A 391 -8.16 -8.22 1.64
CA GLY A 391 -7.45 -7.49 2.68
C GLY A 391 -7.84 -6.00 2.78
N PRO A 392 -6.86 -5.09 2.85
CA PRO A 392 -7.11 -3.65 2.95
C PRO A 392 -7.29 -2.95 1.59
N TYR A 393 -7.46 -3.68 0.48
CA TYR A 393 -7.58 -3.11 -0.87
C TYR A 393 -8.62 -1.99 -0.98
N ARG A 394 -9.78 -2.13 -0.31
CA ARG A 394 -10.83 -1.10 -0.39
C ARG A 394 -10.39 0.24 0.20
N GLN A 395 -9.66 0.21 1.32
CA GLN A 395 -9.13 1.42 1.95
C GLN A 395 -7.97 1.99 1.13
N TRP A 396 -7.14 1.12 0.53
CA TRP A 396 -6.08 1.53 -0.37
C TRP A 396 -6.65 2.25 -1.60
N LYS A 397 -7.67 1.66 -2.23
CA LYS A 397 -8.37 2.27 -3.36
C LYS A 397 -9.03 3.60 -2.98
N ALA A 398 -9.69 3.69 -1.83
CA ALA A 398 -10.32 4.94 -1.40
C ALA A 398 -9.29 6.08 -1.25
N LEU A 399 -8.10 5.78 -0.72
CA LEU A 399 -7.01 6.76 -0.62
C LEU A 399 -6.42 7.10 -1.99
N LEU A 400 -6.32 6.14 -2.91
CA LEU A 400 -5.90 6.38 -4.30
C LEU A 400 -6.90 7.28 -5.03
N ASP A 401 -8.19 7.00 -4.92
CA ASP A 401 -9.26 7.81 -5.52
C ASP A 401 -9.20 9.25 -4.99
N GLU A 402 -8.96 9.43 -3.70
CA GLU A 402 -8.78 10.75 -3.10
C GLU A 402 -7.51 11.46 -3.61
N PHE A 403 -6.38 10.76 -3.76
CA PHE A 403 -5.17 11.31 -4.38
C PHE A 403 -5.45 11.82 -5.80
N VAL A 404 -6.17 11.01 -6.59
CA VAL A 404 -6.56 11.36 -7.96
C VAL A 404 -7.42 12.61 -7.96
N GLU A 405 -8.37 12.73 -7.04
CA GLU A 405 -9.25 13.90 -6.91
C GLU A 405 -8.47 15.15 -6.51
N VAL A 406 -7.72 15.13 -5.40
CA VAL A 406 -7.00 16.33 -4.92
C VAL A 406 -5.93 16.80 -5.92
N SER A 407 -5.27 15.88 -6.63
CA SER A 407 -4.32 16.21 -7.69
C SER A 407 -5.02 16.86 -8.88
N THR A 408 -6.23 16.42 -9.21
CA THR A 408 -7.05 16.99 -10.30
C THR A 408 -7.50 18.39 -9.98
N VAL A 409 -7.98 18.62 -8.77
CA VAL A 409 -8.42 19.94 -8.32
C VAL A 409 -7.23 20.89 -8.25
N THR A 410 -6.13 20.51 -7.58
CA THR A 410 -4.91 21.36 -7.52
C THR A 410 -4.42 21.74 -8.93
N ARG A 411 -4.40 20.81 -9.88
CA ARG A 411 -4.01 21.08 -11.28
C ARG A 411 -4.97 22.07 -11.95
N THR A 412 -6.27 21.89 -11.79
CA THR A 412 -7.28 22.77 -12.40
C THR A 412 -7.17 24.18 -11.83
N GLU A 413 -7.04 24.28 -10.51
CA GLU A 413 -6.91 25.56 -9.82
C GLU A 413 -5.61 26.28 -10.18
N LEU A 414 -4.51 25.54 -10.39
CA LEU A 414 -3.23 26.12 -10.81
C LEU A 414 -3.26 26.58 -12.28
N ALA A 415 -3.94 25.84 -13.15
CA ALA A 415 -4.16 26.25 -14.54
C ALA A 415 -4.97 27.56 -14.62
N ASP A 416 -6.09 27.62 -13.90
CA ASP A 416 -6.93 28.83 -13.84
C ASP A 416 -6.16 30.03 -13.28
N VAL A 417 -5.34 29.82 -12.24
CA VAL A 417 -4.47 30.88 -11.73
C VAL A 417 -3.43 31.30 -12.77
N GLY A 418 -2.86 30.36 -13.51
CA GLY A 418 -1.93 30.65 -14.60
C GLY A 418 -2.56 31.57 -15.66
N ASP A 419 -3.78 31.28 -16.09
CA ASP A 419 -4.54 32.10 -17.04
C ASP A 419 -4.77 33.52 -16.48
N VAL A 420 -5.16 33.63 -15.21
CA VAL A 420 -5.36 34.94 -14.55
C VAL A 420 -4.06 35.74 -14.46
N LEU A 421 -2.91 35.10 -14.19
CA LEU A 421 -1.62 35.81 -14.18
C LEU A 421 -1.27 36.38 -15.57
N ILE A 422 -1.58 35.65 -16.64
CA ILE A 422 -1.40 36.11 -18.02
C ILE A 422 -2.33 37.29 -18.32
N GLU A 423 -3.60 37.22 -17.90
CA GLU A 423 -4.57 38.31 -18.07
C GLU A 423 -4.09 39.59 -17.34
N ILE A 424 -3.65 39.49 -16.09
CA ILE A 424 -3.11 40.62 -15.32
C ILE A 424 -1.87 41.21 -16.00
N ALA A 425 -0.98 40.36 -16.53
CA ALA A 425 0.19 40.82 -17.26
C ALA A 425 -0.19 41.66 -18.50
N GLN A 426 -1.16 41.18 -19.28
CA GLN A 426 -1.64 41.86 -20.47
C GLN A 426 -2.30 43.21 -20.13
N GLU A 427 -3.17 43.25 -19.12
CA GLU A 427 -3.82 44.49 -18.67
C GLU A 427 -2.81 45.54 -18.19
N TYR A 428 -1.74 45.11 -17.51
CA TYR A 428 -0.68 46.00 -17.05
C TYR A 428 0.08 46.63 -18.23
N VAL A 429 0.46 45.82 -19.23
CA VAL A 429 1.15 46.30 -20.45
C VAL A 429 0.27 47.28 -21.22
N ASP A 430 -1.02 46.96 -21.38
CA ASP A 430 -1.96 47.81 -22.10
C ASP A 430 -2.14 49.16 -21.38
N THR A 431 -2.29 49.13 -20.05
CA THR A 431 -2.43 50.35 -19.24
C THR A 431 -1.17 51.23 -19.29
N GLU A 432 0.02 50.64 -19.16
CA GLU A 432 1.29 51.36 -19.25
C GLU A 432 1.46 51.99 -20.64
N SER A 433 1.09 51.28 -21.70
CA SER A 433 1.14 51.82 -23.07
C SER A 433 0.22 53.04 -23.26
N ILE A 434 -0.98 53.02 -22.68
CA ILE A 434 -1.94 54.13 -22.70
C ILE A 434 -1.38 55.33 -21.91
N ILE A 435 -0.79 55.10 -20.74
CA ILE A 435 -0.18 56.15 -19.92
C ILE A 435 0.99 56.79 -20.66
N GLN A 436 1.89 56.00 -21.24
CA GLN A 436 3.02 56.53 -22.01
C GLN A 436 2.55 57.31 -23.24
N GLN A 437 1.52 56.86 -23.94
CA GLN A 437 0.95 57.61 -25.06
C GLN A 437 0.42 58.96 -24.57
N ARG A 438 -0.35 59.00 -23.48
CA ARG A 438 -0.89 60.26 -22.92
C ARG A 438 0.22 61.19 -22.41
N LEU A 439 1.27 60.66 -21.80
CA LEU A 439 2.42 61.45 -21.39
C LEU A 439 3.13 62.06 -22.59
N ARG A 440 3.35 61.29 -23.67
CA ARG A 440 3.91 61.84 -24.93
C ARG A 440 3.01 62.90 -25.56
N GLU A 441 1.69 62.74 -25.49
CA GLU A 441 0.73 63.74 -25.95
C GLU A 441 0.83 65.03 -25.12
N LEU A 442 0.96 64.92 -23.79
CA LEU A 442 1.15 66.06 -22.89
C LEU A 442 2.51 66.75 -23.07
N GLU A 443 3.59 65.99 -23.21
CA GLU A 443 4.93 66.52 -23.50
C GLU A 443 5.01 67.14 -24.90
N GLY A 444 4.22 66.63 -25.86
CA GLY A 444 4.05 67.23 -27.18
C GLY A 444 3.16 68.49 -27.19
N LEU A 445 2.33 68.69 -26.16
CA LEU A 445 1.46 69.86 -25.99
C LEU A 445 2.18 71.07 -25.39
N ASP A 446 3.40 70.92 -24.85
CA ASP A 446 4.23 72.05 -24.39
C ASP A 446 4.77 72.94 -25.53
N ALA A 447 4.42 72.64 -26.79
CA ALA A 447 4.76 73.47 -27.95
C ALA A 447 3.63 74.39 -28.46
N LEU A 448 2.36 74.20 -28.06
CA LEU A 448 1.24 75.02 -28.55
C LEU A 448 0.11 75.17 -27.51
N ASP A 449 -0.13 76.42 -27.11
CA ASP A 449 -1.30 77.03 -26.42
C ASP A 449 -2.43 76.05 -25.98
N VAL A 450 -2.56 75.86 -24.66
CA VAL A 450 -3.57 74.97 -24.04
C VAL A 450 -4.96 75.62 -24.05
N PRO A 451 -5.98 75.04 -24.73
CA PRO A 451 -7.37 75.36 -24.45
C PRO A 451 -7.86 74.53 -23.25
N ASP A 452 -8.58 75.19 -22.36
CA ASP A 452 -9.23 74.65 -21.17
C ASP A 452 -10.05 73.37 -21.48
N PHE A 453 -9.69 72.23 -20.88
CA PHE A 453 -10.36 70.95 -21.10
C PHE A 453 -11.06 70.46 -19.85
N THR A 454 -12.39 70.39 -19.90
CA THR A 454 -13.24 69.73 -18.90
C THR A 454 -13.08 68.21 -18.97
N PRO A 455 -12.86 67.51 -17.84
CA PRO A 455 -12.66 66.07 -17.84
C PRO A 455 -13.91 65.31 -18.34
N PRO A 456 -13.73 64.18 -19.06
CA PRO A 456 -14.86 63.35 -19.47
C PRO A 456 -15.55 62.74 -18.24
N PRO A 457 -16.87 62.52 -18.29
CA PRO A 457 -17.60 61.90 -17.19
C PRO A 457 -17.10 60.46 -16.96
N PRO A 458 -17.13 59.97 -15.71
CA PRO A 458 -16.67 58.62 -15.39
C PRO A 458 -17.46 57.56 -16.17
N PRO A 459 -16.84 56.41 -16.47
CA PRO A 459 -17.50 55.33 -17.21
C PRO A 459 -18.73 54.85 -16.45
N SER A 460 -19.86 54.77 -17.15
CA SER A 460 -21.12 54.30 -16.57
C SER A 460 -20.98 52.83 -16.18
N THR A 461 -21.13 52.53 -14.89
CA THR A 461 -21.33 51.19 -14.35
C THR A 461 -22.67 50.63 -14.81
N ALA A 462 -22.73 50.14 -16.06
CA ALA A 462 -23.82 49.30 -16.53
C ALA A 462 -23.38 47.82 -16.41
N TYR A 463 -23.50 47.28 -15.21
CA TYR A 463 -23.51 45.82 -15.01
C TYR A 463 -24.79 45.27 -15.67
N ALA A 464 -24.65 44.66 -16.85
CA ALA A 464 -25.71 43.82 -17.41
C ALA A 464 -25.78 42.52 -16.59
N ARG A 465 -26.79 42.41 -15.72
CA ARG A 465 -27.22 41.12 -15.16
C ARG A 465 -27.72 40.25 -16.31
N VAL A 466 -26.98 39.20 -16.65
CA VAL A 466 -27.49 38.09 -17.46
C VAL A 466 -28.28 37.17 -16.53
N THR A 467 -29.61 37.22 -16.63
CA THR A 467 -30.52 36.23 -16.06
C THR A 467 -30.42 34.96 -16.90
N VAL A 468 -30.01 33.85 -16.28
CA VAL A 468 -30.06 32.52 -16.89
C VAL A 468 -31.46 31.96 -16.66
N ASP A 469 -32.27 31.90 -17.71
CA ASP A 469 -33.51 31.12 -17.74
C ASP A 469 -33.16 29.63 -17.85
N GLN A 470 -33.65 28.82 -16.91
CA GLN A 470 -33.68 27.36 -17.04
C GLN A 470 -34.91 26.92 -17.82
N PRO A 471 -34.81 25.94 -18.74
CA PRO A 471 -35.99 25.28 -19.30
C PRO A 471 -36.47 24.13 -18.40
N VAL A 472 -37.80 24.00 -18.38
CA VAL A 472 -38.64 22.98 -17.73
C VAL A 472 -38.35 21.56 -18.19
#